data_AF-A0A7V5P330-F1
#
_entry.id   AF-A0A7V5P330-F1
#
_cell.length_a   1.000
_cell.length_b   1.000
_cell.length_c   1.000
_cell.angle_alpha   90.00
_cell.angle_beta   90.00
_cell.angle_gamma   90.00
#
_symmetry.space_group_name_H-M   'P 1'
#
loop_
_entity.id
_entity.type
_entity.pdbx_description
1 polymer ?
#
loop_
_entity_poly.entity_id
_entity_poly.type
_entity_poly.pdbx_seq_one_letter_code
_entity_poly.pdbx_strand_id
1 'polypeptide(L)'
;MKKVFAILLLMVIGCLPKTYFNQSFSAPERVPVTKDGYVALPDGENFDGGIILESEGITPKDINIIKVHGTYLVAASGFKNVWAIFPVSGDKAKVKRISLLKENETFSDVQFEVSSKTRCVIMKFNVGEVSRSVYIDRDGDVDEKRCDDD
;
A
#
# COMPACT_ATOMS: atom_id res chain seq x y z
N MET A 1 60.42 -32.37 -14.34
CA MET A 1 60.54 -31.89 -12.95
C MET A 1 59.84 -30.55 -12.85
N LYS A 2 58.93 -30.38 -11.86
CA LYS A 2 58.45 -29.14 -11.20
C LYS A 2 58.12 -27.96 -12.16
N LYS A 3 56.90 -27.42 -12.18
CA LYS A 3 56.23 -26.80 -11.04
C LYS A 3 54.71 -26.75 -11.27
N VAL A 4 54.00 -27.31 -10.30
CA VAL A 4 52.62 -26.97 -9.91
C VAL A 4 52.61 -25.51 -9.48
N PHE A 5 51.71 -24.68 -10.01
CA PHE A 5 50.87 -23.72 -9.26
C PHE A 5 50.15 -22.76 -10.21
N ALA A 6 48.99 -22.28 -9.75
CA ALA A 6 48.11 -21.28 -10.36
C ALA A 6 47.26 -21.86 -11.51
N ILE A 7 45.93 -21.83 -11.48
CA ILE A 7 45.05 -20.75 -11.03
C ILE A 7 43.80 -21.42 -10.42
N LEU A 8 43.80 -21.61 -9.11
CA LEU A 8 42.64 -21.96 -8.31
C LEU A 8 42.14 -20.66 -7.66
N LEU A 9 41.65 -19.71 -8.46
CA LEU A 9 41.21 -18.41 -7.93
C LEU A 9 40.15 -17.78 -8.83
N LEU A 10 38.97 -18.40 -8.94
CA LEU A 10 37.80 -17.79 -9.61
C LEU A 10 36.44 -18.28 -9.07
N MET A 11 36.40 -18.78 -7.83
CA MET A 11 35.14 -19.13 -7.13
C MET A 11 34.79 -18.14 -6.01
N VAL A 12 34.82 -16.84 -6.32
CA VAL A 12 34.23 -15.81 -5.46
C VAL A 12 33.46 -14.81 -6.30
N ILE A 13 32.45 -15.31 -7.03
CA ILE A 13 31.26 -14.51 -7.32
C ILE A 13 30.32 -14.85 -6.16
N GLY A 14 30.60 -14.30 -4.98
CA GLY A 14 30.01 -13.01 -4.68
C GLY A 14 28.52 -13.24 -4.50
N CYS A 15 28.15 -13.90 -3.39
CA CYS A 15 26.82 -13.84 -2.85
C CYS A 15 26.54 -12.35 -2.62
N LEU A 16 25.95 -11.66 -3.61
CA LEU A 16 25.48 -10.31 -3.38
C LEU A 16 24.49 -10.45 -2.22
N PRO A 17 24.74 -9.83 -1.05
CA PRO A 17 23.65 -9.68 -0.12
C PRO A 17 22.57 -8.96 -0.92
N LYS A 18 21.38 -9.56 -1.02
CA LYS A 18 20.21 -8.82 -1.51
C LYS A 18 20.14 -7.60 -0.60
N THR A 19 20.63 -6.47 -1.10
CA THR A 19 20.43 -5.18 -0.47
C THR A 19 18.93 -4.99 -0.56
N TYR A 20 18.24 -5.39 0.51
CA TYR A 20 16.86 -5.00 0.73
C TYR A 20 16.92 -3.48 0.76
N PHE A 21 16.57 -2.87 -0.37
CA PHE A 21 16.32 -1.45 -0.42
C PHE A 21 15.28 -1.20 0.67
N ASN A 22 15.67 -0.46 1.71
CA ASN A 22 14.76 0.03 2.74
C ASN A 22 13.81 1.02 2.05
N GLN A 23 12.84 0.48 1.32
CA GLN A 23 11.71 1.25 0.86
C GLN A 23 10.82 1.43 2.07
N SER A 24 10.86 2.64 2.61
CA SER A 24 10.21 3.02 3.85
C SER A 24 8.70 2.89 3.72
N PHE A 25 8.08 2.31 4.75
CA PHE A 25 6.67 2.50 5.02
C PHE A 25 6.50 3.92 5.58
N SER A 26 5.51 4.65 5.09
CA SER A 26 5.04 5.84 5.79
C SER A 26 4.11 5.42 6.93
N ALA A 27 4.04 6.22 7.99
CA ALA A 27 3.02 6.02 9.01
C ALA A 27 1.62 6.13 8.36
N PRO A 28 0.63 5.36 8.85
CA PRO A 28 -0.77 5.60 8.53
C PRO A 28 -1.16 7.03 8.92
N GLU A 29 -1.83 7.74 8.02
CA GLU A 29 -2.25 9.11 8.25
C GLU A 29 -3.71 9.31 7.89
N ARG A 30 -4.40 10.12 8.69
CA ARG A 30 -5.75 10.58 8.41
C ARG A 30 -5.67 12.00 7.89
N VAL A 31 -6.06 12.20 6.65
CA VAL A 31 -5.91 13.47 5.94
C VAL A 31 -7.29 14.03 5.55
N PRO A 32 -7.51 15.34 5.72
CA PRO A 32 -8.78 15.96 5.36
C PRO A 32 -8.94 16.02 3.83
N VAL A 33 -10.17 15.85 3.37
CA VAL A 33 -10.54 16.06 1.96
C VAL A 33 -10.99 17.50 1.79
N THR A 34 -10.39 18.21 0.84
CA THR A 34 -10.80 19.57 0.49
C THR A 34 -12.16 19.56 -0.21
N LYS A 35 -12.82 20.72 -0.30
CA LYS A 35 -14.12 20.85 -0.98
C LYS A 35 -14.07 20.47 -2.46
N ASP A 36 -12.91 20.65 -3.08
CA ASP A 36 -12.68 20.36 -4.50
C ASP A 36 -12.20 18.92 -4.73
N GLY A 37 -12.17 18.07 -3.68
CA GLY A 37 -11.79 16.66 -3.77
C GLY A 37 -10.29 16.38 -3.72
N TYR A 38 -9.45 17.41 -3.55
CA TYR A 38 -8.02 17.26 -3.35
C TYR A 38 -7.69 16.81 -1.94
N VAL A 39 -6.60 16.06 -1.84
CA VAL A 39 -6.06 15.54 -0.59
C VAL A 39 -4.59 15.91 -0.51
N ALA A 40 -4.19 16.57 0.58
CA ALA A 40 -2.80 16.83 0.87
C ALA A 40 -2.14 15.57 1.43
N LEU A 41 -1.07 15.13 0.77
CA LEU A 41 -0.23 14.03 1.19
C LEU A 41 0.84 14.50 2.18
N PRO A 42 1.38 13.60 3.01
CA PRO A 42 2.31 13.96 4.08
C PRO A 42 3.66 14.48 3.59
N ASP A 43 4.04 14.13 2.37
CA ASP A 43 5.24 14.60 1.67
C ASP A 43 5.07 15.98 1.02
N GLY A 44 3.93 16.65 1.24
CA GLY A 44 3.62 17.96 0.69
C GLY A 44 3.05 17.93 -0.73
N GLU A 45 2.91 16.74 -1.32
CA GLU A 45 2.21 16.56 -2.59
C GLU A 45 0.70 16.66 -2.39
N ASN A 46 -0.04 17.00 -3.45
CA ASN A 46 -1.50 16.93 -3.44
C ASN A 46 -1.96 15.90 -4.47
N PHE A 47 -2.91 15.06 -4.09
CA PHE A 47 -3.56 14.12 -4.98
C PHE A 47 -4.99 14.59 -5.29
N ASP A 48 -5.38 14.56 -6.56
CA ASP A 48 -6.75 14.78 -7.00
C ASP A 48 -7.58 13.51 -6.81
N GLY A 49 -8.43 13.51 -5.78
CA GLY A 49 -9.29 12.39 -5.43
C GLY A 49 -10.55 12.26 -6.28
N GLY A 50 -10.80 13.14 -7.27
CA GLY A 50 -12.07 13.24 -7.98
C GLY A 50 -12.60 11.89 -8.50
N ILE A 51 -11.76 11.10 -9.18
CA ILE A 51 -12.16 9.78 -9.72
C ILE A 51 -12.57 8.81 -8.60
N ILE A 52 -11.87 8.83 -7.47
CA ILE A 52 -12.16 7.96 -6.32
C ILE A 52 -13.49 8.39 -5.70
N LEU A 53 -13.65 9.69 -5.41
CA LEU A 53 -14.83 10.23 -4.76
C LEU A 53 -16.09 10.07 -5.62
N GLU A 54 -15.98 10.29 -6.93
CA GLU A 54 -17.06 10.04 -7.90
C GLU A 54 -17.45 8.57 -7.93
N SER A 55 -16.47 7.66 -7.96
CA SER A 55 -16.74 6.21 -7.94
C SER A 55 -17.35 5.73 -6.64
N GLU A 56 -17.00 6.34 -5.51
CA GLU A 56 -17.58 6.01 -4.20
C GLU A 56 -18.95 6.68 -3.99
N GLY A 57 -19.25 7.75 -4.75
CA GLY A 57 -20.49 8.51 -4.66
C GLY A 57 -20.62 9.33 -3.38
N ILE A 58 -19.51 9.56 -2.67
CA ILE A 58 -19.46 10.29 -1.40
C ILE A 58 -18.17 11.11 -1.28
N THR A 59 -18.24 12.19 -0.50
CA THR A 59 -17.08 13.02 -0.13
C THR A 59 -16.92 12.97 1.39
N PRO A 60 -16.09 12.07 1.93
CA PRO A 60 -15.87 11.98 3.36
C PRO A 60 -15.09 13.22 3.84
N LYS A 61 -15.24 13.56 5.12
CA LYS A 61 -14.48 14.65 5.73
C LYS A 61 -12.98 14.36 5.70
N ASP A 62 -12.62 13.12 6.03
CA ASP A 62 -11.24 12.66 6.15
C ASP A 62 -11.11 11.28 5.47
N ILE A 63 -9.93 10.99 4.94
CA ILE A 63 -9.57 9.66 4.43
C ILE A 63 -8.32 9.16 5.15
N ASN A 64 -8.17 7.84 5.27
CA ASN A 64 -6.95 7.23 5.77
C ASN A 64 -6.06 6.86 4.58
N ILE A 65 -4.77 7.12 4.71
CA ILE A 65 -3.75 6.86 3.71
C ILE A 65 -2.55 6.17 4.35
N ILE A 66 -1.94 5.25 3.63
CA ILE A 66 -0.62 4.71 3.95
C ILE A 66 0.17 4.48 2.66
N LYS A 67 1.48 4.82 2.68
CA LYS A 67 2.38 4.56 1.56
C LYS A 67 3.19 3.29 1.84
N VAL A 68 3.12 2.35 0.91
CA VAL A 68 3.84 1.06 0.96
C VAL A 68 4.56 0.82 -0.34
N HIS A 69 5.90 0.78 -0.27
CA HIS A 69 6.76 0.54 -1.44
C HIS A 69 6.47 1.47 -2.64
N GLY A 70 6.07 2.71 -2.37
CA GLY A 70 5.75 3.71 -3.39
C GLY A 70 4.29 3.74 -3.84
N THR A 71 3.46 2.77 -3.43
CA THR A 71 2.02 2.76 -3.68
C THR A 71 1.28 3.36 -2.49
N TYR A 72 0.31 4.24 -2.73
CA TYR A 72 -0.60 4.71 -1.68
C TYR A 72 -1.83 3.83 -1.64
N LEU A 73 -2.19 3.36 -0.44
CA LEU A 73 -3.49 2.77 -0.17
C LEU A 73 -4.39 3.81 0.48
N VAL A 74 -5.61 3.93 -0.03
CA VAL A 74 -6.58 4.94 0.39
C VAL A 74 -7.91 4.26 0.70
N ALA A 75 -8.45 4.55 1.88
CA ALA A 75 -9.79 4.13 2.27
C ALA A 75 -10.38 5.07 3.33
N ALA A 76 -11.71 5.15 3.39
CA ALA A 76 -12.43 5.99 4.33
C ALA A 76 -13.69 5.31 4.82
N SER A 77 -14.22 5.79 5.95
CA SER A 77 -15.56 5.40 6.39
C SER A 77 -16.59 5.82 5.35
N GLY A 78 -17.51 4.92 5.00
CA GLY A 78 -18.49 5.08 3.94
C GLY A 78 -18.03 4.60 2.56
N PHE A 79 -16.73 4.37 2.33
CA PHE A 79 -16.24 3.79 1.08
C PHE A 79 -16.68 2.33 0.94
N LYS A 80 -16.85 1.88 -0.30
CA LYS A 80 -17.11 0.49 -0.71
C LYS A 80 -15.82 -0.22 -1.12
N ASN A 81 -14.78 0.52 -1.51
CA ASN A 81 -13.52 -0.05 -1.99
C ASN A 81 -12.29 0.59 -1.33
N VAL A 82 -11.20 -0.18 -1.32
CA VAL A 82 -9.87 0.35 -1.08
C VAL A 82 -9.30 0.75 -2.43
N TRP A 83 -8.54 1.84 -2.45
CA TRP A 83 -7.96 2.37 -3.66
C TRP A 83 -6.44 2.32 -3.56
N ALA A 84 -5.80 1.64 -4.52
CA ALA A 84 -4.36 1.69 -4.70
C ALA A 84 -4.02 2.73 -5.75
N ILE A 85 -3.19 3.71 -5.37
CA ILE A 85 -2.68 4.75 -6.23
C ILE A 85 -1.20 4.47 -6.47
N PHE A 86 -0.86 4.22 -7.72
CA PHE A 86 0.50 3.99 -8.18
C PHE A 86 1.00 5.27 -8.84
N PRO A 87 1.87 6.06 -8.17
CA PRO A 87 2.55 7.16 -8.82
C PRO A 87 3.29 6.63 -10.05
N VAL A 88 3.13 7.31 -11.18
CA VAL A 88 3.96 7.09 -12.36
C VAL A 88 4.87 8.31 -12.57
N SER A 89 5.51 8.46 -13.73
CA SER A 89 6.38 9.61 -13.97
C SER A 89 5.62 10.93 -14.12
N GLY A 90 6.12 11.98 -13.48
CA GLY A 90 5.51 13.32 -13.47
C GLY A 90 4.22 13.37 -12.65
N ASP A 91 3.29 14.23 -13.05
CA ASP A 91 2.02 14.48 -12.33
C ASP A 91 0.93 13.44 -12.65
N LYS A 92 1.32 12.19 -12.88
CA LYS A 92 0.42 11.11 -13.30
C LYS A 92 0.41 10.00 -12.28
N ALA A 93 -0.74 9.37 -12.11
CA ALA A 93 -0.90 8.16 -11.30
C ALA A 93 -1.85 7.18 -11.98
N LYS A 94 -1.64 5.89 -11.75
CA LYS A 94 -2.60 4.84 -12.06
C LYS A 94 -3.40 4.53 -10.80
N VAL A 95 -4.71 4.40 -10.95
CA VAL A 95 -5.63 4.08 -9.84
C VAL A 95 -6.19 2.67 -10.06
N LYS A 96 -6.14 1.83 -9.03
CA LYS A 96 -6.73 0.47 -9.01
C LYS A 96 -7.71 0.38 -7.86
N ARG A 97 -8.91 -0.11 -8.18
CA ARG A 97 -9.94 -0.46 -7.19
C ARG A 97 -9.66 -1.85 -6.63
N ILE A 98 -9.70 -1.97 -5.31
CA ILE A 98 -9.60 -3.23 -4.57
C ILE A 98 -10.93 -3.43 -3.85
N SER A 99 -11.72 -4.37 -4.35
CA SER A 99 -13.05 -4.67 -3.82
C SER A 99 -12.94 -5.77 -2.76
N LEU A 100 -13.14 -5.40 -1.49
CA LEU A 100 -13.09 -6.30 -0.33
C LEU A 100 -14.48 -6.70 0.17
N LEU A 101 -15.49 -5.93 -0.20
CA LEU A 101 -16.83 -5.99 0.35
C LEU A 101 -17.81 -6.58 -0.66
N LYS A 102 -18.96 -7.05 -0.15
CA LYS A 102 -20.09 -7.41 -1.00
C LYS A 102 -20.76 -6.15 -1.54
N GLU A 103 -21.58 -6.34 -2.57
CA GLU A 103 -22.39 -5.26 -3.15
C GLU A 103 -23.32 -4.67 -2.06
N ASN A 104 -23.28 -3.34 -1.89
CA ASN A 104 -23.97 -2.52 -0.88
C ASN A 104 -23.38 -2.46 0.53
N GLU A 105 -22.27 -3.14 0.82
CA GLU A 105 -21.54 -2.94 2.07
C GLU A 105 -20.61 -1.71 1.97
N THR A 106 -20.38 -1.03 3.10
CA THR A 106 -19.43 0.08 3.23
C THR A 106 -18.54 -0.10 4.45
N PHE A 107 -17.32 0.41 4.40
CA PHE A 107 -16.42 0.40 5.53
C PHE A 107 -16.86 1.38 6.62
N SER A 108 -16.54 1.04 7.86
CA SER A 108 -16.54 1.95 9.02
C SER A 108 -15.26 1.72 9.82
N ASP A 109 -14.87 2.70 10.65
CA ASP A 109 -13.69 2.63 11.52
C ASP A 109 -12.40 2.13 10.84
N VAL A 110 -12.15 2.62 9.62
CA VAL A 110 -10.99 2.23 8.81
C VAL A 110 -9.68 2.66 9.49
N GLN A 111 -8.74 1.71 9.59
CA GLN A 111 -7.39 1.90 10.09
C GLN A 111 -6.39 1.10 9.25
N PHE A 112 -5.21 1.66 9.02
CA PHE A 112 -4.08 0.96 8.42
C PHE A 112 -2.99 0.76 9.46
N GLU A 113 -2.28 -0.37 9.37
CA GLU A 113 -1.12 -0.69 10.18
C GLU A 113 -0.04 -1.31 9.28
N VAL A 114 1.23 -1.03 9.58
CA VAL A 114 2.35 -1.68 8.91
C VAL A 114 2.56 -3.05 9.57
N SER A 115 2.60 -4.12 8.77
CA SER A 115 3.00 -5.43 9.29
C SER A 115 4.48 -5.37 9.69
N SER A 116 4.79 -5.73 10.94
CA SER A 116 6.18 -5.75 11.43
C SER A 116 7.00 -6.91 10.86
N LYS A 117 6.35 -7.90 10.24
CA LYS A 117 6.98 -9.12 9.72
C LYS A 117 7.03 -9.14 8.20
N THR A 118 5.95 -8.68 7.56
CA THR A 118 5.79 -8.75 6.10
C THR A 118 5.78 -7.37 5.46
N ARG A 119 6.04 -7.33 4.15
CA ARG A 119 6.04 -6.08 3.38
C ARG A 119 4.63 -5.59 3.00
N CYS A 120 3.67 -5.81 3.90
CA CYS A 120 2.24 -5.62 3.66
C CYS A 120 1.64 -4.62 4.67
N VAL A 121 0.48 -4.08 4.29
CA VAL A 121 -0.39 -3.31 5.18
C VAL A 121 -1.46 -4.21 5.73
N ILE A 122 -1.73 -4.11 7.03
CA ILE A 122 -2.94 -4.63 7.65
C ILE A 122 -3.98 -3.52 7.61
N MET A 123 -5.07 -3.73 6.88
CA MET A 123 -6.24 -2.86 6.95
C MET A 123 -7.26 -3.45 7.90
N LYS A 124 -7.61 -2.71 8.95
CA LYS A 124 -8.69 -3.04 9.89
C LYS A 124 -9.89 -2.16 9.59
N PHE A 125 -11.08 -2.74 9.61
CA PHE A 125 -12.33 -2.03 9.34
C PHE A 125 -13.53 -2.79 9.90
N ASN A 126 -14.64 -2.09 10.04
CA ASN A 126 -15.93 -2.65 10.42
C ASN A 126 -16.88 -2.70 9.22
N VAL A 127 -17.72 -3.73 9.16
CA VAL A 127 -18.88 -3.83 8.27
C VAL A 127 -20.11 -4.08 9.14
N GLY A 128 -20.95 -3.06 9.31
CA GLY A 128 -21.93 -3.07 10.39
C GLY A 128 -21.21 -3.17 11.74
N GLU A 129 -21.58 -4.16 12.55
CA GLU A 129 -20.97 -4.42 13.87
C GLU A 129 -19.80 -5.43 13.82
N VAL A 130 -19.44 -5.93 12.64
CA VAL A 130 -18.42 -6.98 12.50
C VAL A 130 -17.08 -6.37 12.14
N SER A 131 -16.09 -6.52 13.02
CA SER A 131 -14.70 -6.17 12.73
C SER A 131 -14.03 -7.20 11.82
N ARG A 132 -13.29 -6.71 10.81
CA ARG A 132 -12.52 -7.49 9.85
C ARG A 132 -11.12 -6.90 9.72
N SER A 133 -10.17 -7.74 9.31
CA SER A 133 -8.82 -7.33 8.95
C SER A 133 -8.38 -8.04 7.68
N VAL A 134 -7.65 -7.36 6.80
CA VAL A 134 -7.05 -7.97 5.62
C VAL A 134 -5.61 -7.50 5.43
N TYR A 135 -4.81 -8.32 4.77
CA TYR A 135 -3.46 -7.94 4.35
C TYR A 135 -3.47 -7.49 2.90
N ILE A 136 -2.84 -6.35 2.62
CA ILE A 136 -2.73 -5.76 1.28
C ILE A 136 -1.25 -5.56 0.98
N ASP A 137 -0.79 -6.14 -0.14
CA ASP A 137 0.59 -5.97 -0.59
C ASP A 137 0.79 -4.66 -1.38
N ARG A 138 2.03 -4.39 -1.79
CA ARG A 138 2.40 -3.18 -2.55
C ARG A 138 1.72 -3.08 -3.92
N ASP A 139 1.28 -4.20 -4.48
CA ASP A 139 0.67 -4.30 -5.80
C ASP A 139 -0.87 -4.15 -5.68
N GLY A 140 -1.36 -3.92 -4.46
CA GLY A 140 -2.77 -3.78 -4.13
C GLY A 140 -3.52 -5.11 -4.23
N ASP A 141 -2.81 -6.23 -4.05
CA ASP A 141 -3.41 -7.56 -4.00
C ASP A 141 -3.66 -7.95 -2.54
N VAL A 142 -4.78 -8.63 -2.32
CA VAL A 142 -5.21 -9.10 -1.01
C VAL A 142 -4.81 -10.56 -0.92
N ASP A 143 -3.76 -10.82 -0.14
CA ASP A 143 -3.23 -12.17 -0.02
C ASP A 143 -2.71 -12.40 1.40
N GLU A 144 -3.52 -13.09 2.19
CA GLU A 144 -3.14 -13.48 3.55
C GLU A 144 -1.92 -14.41 3.52
N LYS A 145 -1.77 -15.28 2.51
CA LYS A 145 -0.66 -16.25 2.42
C LYS A 145 0.65 -15.64 1.96
N ARG A 146 0.59 -14.59 1.13
CA ARG A 146 1.78 -13.85 0.67
C ARG A 146 2.28 -12.85 1.72
N CYS A 147 1.42 -12.54 2.69
CA CYS A 147 1.67 -11.69 3.84
C CYS A 147 1.73 -12.45 5.17
N ASP A 148 1.59 -13.78 5.15
CA ASP A 148 1.94 -14.73 6.20
C ASP A 148 3.29 -15.37 5.84
N ASP A 149 4.27 -15.23 6.73
CA ASP A 149 5.56 -15.90 6.62
C ASP A 149 5.50 -17.26 7.36
N ASP A 150 4.67 -18.20 6.88
CA ASP A 150 4.78 -19.63 7.24
C ASP A 150 5.27 -20.46 6.04
#